data_AF-A0A1V5BJ91-F1
#
_entry.id   AF-A0A1V5BJ91-F1
#
_cell.length_a   1.000
_cell.length_b   1.000
_cell.length_c   1.000
_cell.angle_alpha   90.00
_cell.angle_beta   90.00
_cell.angle_gamma   90.00
#
_symmetry.space_group_name_H-M   'P 1'
#
loop_
_entity.id
_entity.type
_entity.pdbx_description
1 polymer ?
#
loop_
_entity_poly.entity_id
_entity_poly.type
_entity_poly.pdbx_seq_one_letter_code
_entity_poly.pdbx_strand_id
1 'polypeptide(L)'
;MPGTKKSCPCGSGRPYEKCCGVRKVYYSLDQVRWRHAGQELRRKLGEFADQPSFAWDAARAQDMYLGCIDQQLVVQDDDFTMERCFEWFIFDYYISSGLTIIETFWEDYPYPLSDYENILVKEWALSRISLYEVNGVIPAEGLIIKDLLSRKKLKVRDINAAADIKTGSILLMRVLKVGEEYEFSTSGLALPDWCKEPLLKRLQQDRRQYYNDKMTSIRGWGAYLKERAHKINAWVMEFGTSNPPCRSNFTERMQYRTVFAINNWQELLEYLKKTDSFILIQDLRDRSGTFQQAVAAWLGEPRLRNGSDESKKEGLRRVLGSLTLMPRFVMITADSPGLLSQGKKFLMAKFKELVEESVDGFPCLWATPADVIEDYSWPAPGYAAVARRVREGFQSLGYSTKQQKGAMKLWLDFCSKEQPSVRNPAVWAAAVIYTFARLEMEEGLKQQDLAGQFGVAPSTVSIKFRLLCRSLDLVAFDRRYSTKKPPVKGRRKNEPRLLDNPRL
;
A
#
# COMPACT_ATOMS: atom_id res chain seq x y z
N MET A 1 15.27 -46.56 -31.85
CA MET A 1 14.91 -45.27 -32.49
C MET A 1 15.64 -44.16 -31.75
N PRO A 2 16.41 -43.28 -32.41
CA PRO A 2 17.14 -42.22 -31.73
C PRO A 2 16.15 -41.16 -31.22
N GLY A 3 16.16 -40.92 -29.90
CA GLY A 3 15.27 -39.96 -29.25
C GLY A 3 15.47 -38.54 -29.80
N THR A 4 14.42 -37.96 -30.35
CA THR A 4 14.39 -36.58 -30.84
C THR A 4 14.73 -35.62 -29.71
N LYS A 5 15.94 -35.04 -29.74
CA LYS A 5 16.34 -33.96 -28.82
C LYS A 5 15.46 -32.74 -29.09
N LYS A 6 14.46 -32.52 -28.22
CA LYS A 6 13.58 -31.35 -28.29
C LYS A 6 14.44 -30.07 -28.24
N SER A 7 14.24 -29.21 -29.24
CA SER A 7 14.84 -27.87 -29.30
C SER A 7 14.29 -26.97 -28.20
N CYS A 8 15.09 -25.99 -27.79
CA CYS A 8 14.74 -25.08 -26.71
C CYS A 8 13.58 -24.15 -27.12
N PRO A 9 12.54 -23.96 -26.28
CA PRO A 9 11.35 -23.17 -26.62
C PRO A 9 11.60 -21.65 -26.75
N CYS A 10 12.81 -21.16 -26.45
CA CYS A 10 13.18 -19.75 -26.67
C CYS A 10 13.49 -19.39 -28.13
N GLY A 11 13.40 -20.34 -29.06
CA GLY A 11 13.64 -20.12 -30.49
C GLY A 11 15.12 -20.14 -30.90
N SER A 12 16.04 -20.51 -30.00
CA SER A 12 17.49 -20.49 -30.27
C SER A 12 18.02 -21.66 -31.11
N GLY A 13 17.19 -22.68 -31.38
CA GLY A 13 17.58 -23.90 -32.11
C GLY A 13 18.52 -24.85 -31.35
N ARG A 14 18.96 -24.50 -30.14
CA ARG A 14 19.86 -25.34 -29.32
C ARG A 14 19.07 -26.35 -28.46
N PRO A 15 19.66 -27.49 -28.04
CA PRO A 15 19.03 -28.40 -27.07
C PRO A 15 18.74 -27.67 -25.74
N TYR A 16 17.58 -27.93 -25.13
CA TYR A 16 17.13 -27.26 -23.90
C TYR A 16 18.20 -27.24 -22.79
N GLU A 17 18.81 -28.40 -22.50
CA GLU A 17 19.87 -28.59 -21.49
C GLU A 17 21.12 -27.73 -21.72
N LYS A 18 21.37 -27.28 -22.96
CA LYS A 18 22.52 -26.44 -23.35
C LYS A 18 22.12 -24.99 -23.67
N CYS A 19 20.88 -24.60 -23.37
CA CYS A 19 20.34 -23.27 -23.61
C CYS A 19 19.64 -22.74 -22.35
N CYS A 20 18.30 -22.72 -22.31
CA CYS A 20 17.56 -22.25 -21.14
C CYS A 20 17.66 -23.18 -19.92
N GLY A 21 18.03 -24.45 -20.13
CA GLY A 21 18.29 -25.43 -19.06
C GLY A 21 19.60 -25.20 -18.31
N VAL A 22 20.52 -24.37 -18.84
CA VAL A 22 21.74 -23.96 -18.13
C VAL A 22 21.44 -22.76 -17.22
N ARG A 23 20.52 -22.91 -16.28
CA ARG A 23 20.46 -22.02 -15.12
C ARG A 23 21.36 -22.57 -14.02
N LYS A 24 22.68 -22.53 -14.25
CA LYS A 24 23.62 -22.50 -13.13
C LYS A 24 23.54 -21.11 -12.52
N VAL A 25 22.59 -20.90 -11.61
CA VAL A 25 22.60 -19.71 -10.76
C VAL A 25 23.75 -19.89 -9.78
N TYR A 26 24.93 -19.38 -10.14
CA TYR A 26 26.01 -19.18 -9.18
C TYR A 26 25.55 -18.07 -8.23
N TYR A 27 24.89 -18.42 -7.13
CA TYR A 27 24.84 -17.52 -6.00
C TYR A 27 26.26 -17.44 -5.45
N SER A 28 26.92 -16.29 -5.61
CA SER A 28 28.18 -16.04 -4.92
C SER A 28 27.91 -16.19 -3.43
N LEU A 29 28.56 -17.15 -2.77
CA LEU A 29 28.46 -17.33 -1.31
C LEU A 29 28.85 -16.05 -0.58
N ASP A 30 29.78 -15.28 -1.15
CA ASP A 30 30.16 -13.97 -0.62
C ASP A 30 29.01 -12.96 -0.71
N GLN A 31 28.30 -12.91 -1.84
CA GLN A 31 27.12 -12.04 -1.98
C GLN A 31 25.99 -12.41 -1.01
N VAL A 32 25.84 -13.69 -0.66
CA VAL A 32 24.89 -14.12 0.38
C VAL A 32 25.29 -13.57 1.75
N ARG A 33 26.59 -13.55 2.08
CA ARG A 33 27.11 -12.94 3.32
C ARG A 33 26.87 -11.43 3.34
N TRP A 34 27.11 -10.73 2.24
CA TRP A 34 26.79 -9.30 2.11
C TRP A 34 25.31 -9.02 2.41
N ARG A 35 24.39 -9.82 1.85
CA ARG A 35 22.96 -9.67 2.11
C ARG A 35 22.59 -9.91 3.58
N HIS A 36 23.15 -10.95 4.19
CA HIS A 36 22.92 -11.23 5.61
C HIS A 36 23.45 -10.09 6.49
N ALA A 37 24.66 -9.60 6.23
CA ALA A 37 25.24 -8.46 6.93
C ALA A 37 24.38 -7.19 6.75
N GLY A 38 23.84 -6.95 5.55
CA GLY A 38 22.92 -5.83 5.32
C GLY A 38 21.62 -5.94 6.11
N GLN A 39 21.00 -7.13 6.15
CA GLN A 39 19.78 -7.35 6.95
C GLN A 39 20.04 -7.13 8.44
N GLU A 40 21.16 -7.64 8.94
CA GLU A 40 21.52 -7.50 10.35
C GLU A 40 21.87 -6.04 10.70
N LEU A 41 22.59 -5.33 9.84
CA LEU A 41 22.89 -3.92 10.02
C LEU A 41 21.63 -3.07 10.07
N ARG A 42 20.61 -3.35 9.23
CA ARG A 42 19.32 -2.65 9.27
C ARG A 42 18.62 -2.83 10.60
N ARG A 43 18.59 -4.06 11.11
CA ARG A 43 18.00 -4.39 12.41
C ARG A 43 18.70 -3.60 13.53
N LYS A 44 20.04 -3.65 13.56
CA LYS A 44 20.86 -2.94 14.55
C LYS A 44 20.69 -1.41 14.48
N LEU A 45 20.67 -0.84 13.27
CA LEU A 45 20.43 0.61 13.07
C LEU A 45 19.05 1.02 13.54
N GLY A 46 18.02 0.24 13.23
CA GLY A 46 16.65 0.50 13.68
C GLY A 46 16.53 0.47 15.21
N GLU A 47 17.12 -0.55 15.85
CA GLU A 47 17.13 -0.68 17.32
C GLU A 47 17.94 0.43 18.00
N PHE A 48 19.06 0.84 17.40
CA PHE A 48 19.87 1.95 17.90
C PHE A 48 19.12 3.28 17.80
N ALA A 49 18.45 3.54 16.68
CA ALA A 49 17.67 4.74 16.46
C ALA A 49 16.43 4.85 17.38
N ASP A 50 15.90 3.72 17.86
CA ASP A 50 14.73 3.65 18.75
C ASP A 50 15.09 3.78 20.25
N GLN A 51 16.38 4.00 20.58
CA GLN A 51 16.80 4.15 21.97
C GLN A 51 16.20 5.40 22.63
N PRO A 52 15.85 5.35 23.93
CA PRO A 52 15.26 6.48 24.65
C PRO A 52 16.13 7.75 24.66
N SER A 53 17.46 7.61 24.53
CA SER A 53 18.40 8.72 24.42
C SER A 53 18.12 9.62 23.22
N PHE A 54 17.55 9.08 22.14
CA PHE A 54 17.25 9.83 20.92
C PHE A 54 15.80 10.32 20.84
N ALA A 55 14.97 10.08 21.88
CA ALA A 55 13.54 10.38 21.83
C ALA A 55 13.22 11.86 21.52
N TRP A 56 14.00 12.79 22.06
CA TRP A 56 13.83 14.22 21.78
C TRP A 56 14.23 14.60 20.36
N ASP A 57 15.34 14.05 19.87
CA ASP A 57 15.78 14.23 18.49
C ASP A 57 14.76 13.64 17.50
N ALA A 58 14.23 12.45 17.78
CA ALA A 58 13.19 11.80 17.00
C ALA A 58 11.90 12.64 16.96
N ALA A 59 11.47 13.20 18.10
CA ALA A 59 10.29 14.08 18.15
C ALA A 59 10.47 15.35 17.32
N ARG A 60 11.65 15.99 17.38
CA ARG A 60 11.96 17.16 16.54
C ARG A 60 12.04 16.82 15.07
N ALA A 61 12.65 15.70 14.72
CA ALA A 61 12.72 15.21 13.36
C ALA A 61 11.29 14.99 12.81
N GLN A 62 10.44 14.31 13.58
CA GLN A 62 9.06 14.07 13.21
C GLN A 62 8.28 15.38 12.97
N ASP A 63 8.37 16.35 13.90
CA ASP A 63 7.72 17.65 13.75
C ASP A 63 8.19 18.38 12.47
N MET A 64 9.49 18.40 12.23
CA MET A 64 10.08 19.00 11.03
C MET A 64 9.65 18.31 9.73
N TYR A 65 9.58 16.97 9.74
CA TYR A 65 9.20 16.17 8.58
C TYR A 65 7.72 16.35 8.25
N LEU A 66 6.85 16.16 9.24
CA LEU A 66 5.40 16.26 9.08
C LEU A 66 4.95 17.69 8.81
N GLY A 67 5.63 18.69 9.39
CA GLY A 67 5.35 20.11 9.14
C GLY A 67 5.58 20.55 7.69
N CYS A 68 6.28 19.75 6.88
CA CYS A 68 6.45 20.01 5.45
C CYS A 68 5.37 19.37 4.57
N ILE A 69 4.58 18.44 5.10
CA ILE A 69 3.55 17.73 4.34
C ILE A 69 2.22 18.44 4.53
N ASP A 70 1.43 18.55 3.46
CA ASP A 70 0.06 19.06 3.57
C ASP A 70 -0.74 18.22 4.57
N GLN A 71 -1.30 18.86 5.59
CA GLN A 71 -2.06 18.18 6.65
C GLN A 71 -3.25 17.38 6.10
N GLN A 72 -3.78 17.71 4.93
CA GLN A 72 -4.83 16.92 4.26
C GLN A 72 -4.31 15.58 3.71
N LEU A 73 -3.01 15.49 3.44
CA LEU A 73 -2.32 14.27 3.01
C LEU A 73 -1.83 13.42 4.18
N VAL A 74 -1.70 14.03 5.37
CA VAL A 74 -1.32 13.35 6.60
C VAL A 74 -2.56 12.71 7.22
N VAL A 75 -2.79 11.43 6.92
CA VAL A 75 -3.71 10.62 7.73
C VAL A 75 -3.02 10.32 9.06
N GLN A 76 -3.69 10.54 10.19
CA GLN A 76 -3.17 10.12 11.50
C GLN A 76 -2.80 8.62 11.43
N ASP A 77 -1.57 8.28 11.83
CA ASP A 77 -1.01 6.92 11.80
C ASP A 77 -0.79 6.27 10.40
N ASP A 78 -0.45 7.06 9.37
CA ASP A 78 0.08 6.52 8.11
C ASP A 78 1.49 5.94 8.29
N ASP A 79 1.57 4.62 8.51
CA ASP A 79 2.82 3.87 8.65
C ASP A 79 3.79 4.14 7.49
N PHE A 80 3.27 4.33 6.28
CA PHE A 80 4.10 4.58 5.09
C PHE A 80 4.83 5.92 5.18
N THR A 81 4.15 6.98 5.64
CA THR A 81 4.79 8.29 5.87
C THR A 81 5.75 8.24 7.05
N MET A 82 5.38 7.52 8.12
CA MET A 82 6.25 7.36 9.30
C MET A 82 7.51 6.53 9.02
N GLU A 83 7.44 5.48 8.19
CA GLU A 83 8.60 4.71 7.75
C GLU A 83 9.61 5.58 6.98
N ARG A 84 9.11 6.47 6.12
CA ARG A 84 9.96 7.42 5.39
C ARG A 84 10.53 8.51 6.29
N CYS A 85 9.77 8.96 7.28
CA CYS A 85 10.26 9.86 8.32
C CYS A 85 11.38 9.20 9.12
N PHE A 86 11.21 7.94 9.52
CA PHE A 86 12.19 7.19 10.31
C PHE A 86 13.46 6.89 9.52
N GLU A 87 13.35 6.54 8.24
CA GLU A 87 14.52 6.44 7.35
C GLU A 87 15.24 7.78 7.25
N TRP A 88 14.51 8.88 7.01
CA TRP A 88 15.13 10.20 6.94
C TRP A 88 15.84 10.58 8.25
N PHE A 89 15.23 10.25 9.39
CA PHE A 89 15.83 10.43 10.72
C PHE A 89 17.14 9.67 10.87
N ILE A 90 17.21 8.41 10.39
CA ILE A 90 18.42 7.59 10.51
C ILE A 90 19.57 8.12 9.63
N PHE A 91 19.26 8.46 8.38
CA PHE A 91 20.29 8.65 7.35
C PHE A 91 20.68 10.11 7.06
N ASP A 92 19.79 11.07 7.32
CA ASP A 92 19.94 12.45 6.84
C ASP A 92 19.68 13.52 7.91
N TYR A 93 18.96 13.20 8.99
CA TYR A 93 18.72 14.16 10.07
C TYR A 93 19.93 14.29 10.97
N TYR A 94 20.41 15.52 11.14
CA TYR A 94 21.46 15.83 12.11
C TYR A 94 20.85 15.96 13.50
N ILE A 95 21.25 15.06 14.40
CA ILE A 95 20.88 15.12 15.81
C ILE A 95 21.67 16.19 16.55
N SER A 96 21.35 16.41 17.83
CA SER A 96 21.96 17.43 18.69
C SER A 96 23.51 17.46 18.67
N SER A 97 24.17 16.33 18.43
CA SER A 97 25.64 16.22 18.34
C SER A 97 26.22 16.78 17.04
N GLY A 98 25.39 17.08 16.04
CA GLY A 98 25.81 17.49 14.70
C GLY A 98 26.12 16.34 13.74
N LEU A 99 25.94 15.09 14.19
CA LEU A 99 26.04 13.87 13.36
C LEU A 99 24.65 13.34 13.02
N THR A 100 24.56 12.45 12.03
CA THR A 100 23.36 11.64 11.78
C THR A 100 23.36 10.39 12.65
N ILE A 101 22.21 9.75 12.85
CA ILE A 101 22.11 8.50 13.64
C ILE A 101 23.03 7.41 13.09
N ILE A 102 23.12 7.25 11.76
CA ILE A 102 24.02 6.24 11.16
C ILE A 102 25.51 6.56 11.39
N GLU A 103 25.88 7.84 11.44
CA GLU A 103 27.24 8.27 11.78
C GLU A 103 27.52 8.03 13.27
N THR A 104 26.60 8.41 14.15
CA THR A 104 26.69 8.13 15.59
C THR A 104 26.72 6.63 15.87
N PHE A 105 25.94 5.83 15.14
CA PHE A 105 26.01 4.37 15.23
C PHE A 105 27.40 3.86 14.84
N TRP A 106 28.00 4.41 13.79
CA TRP A 106 29.33 3.97 13.39
C TRP A 106 30.40 4.33 14.43
N GLU A 107 30.28 5.45 15.14
CA GLU A 107 31.24 5.89 16.16
C GLU A 107 31.03 5.22 17.53
N ASP A 108 29.77 5.14 17.99
CA ASP A 108 29.45 4.85 19.39
C ASP A 108 28.81 3.47 19.61
N TYR A 109 28.64 2.65 18.57
CA TYR A 109 27.97 1.36 18.73
C TYR A 109 28.78 0.41 19.65
N PRO A 110 28.20 -0.09 20.74
CA PRO A 110 28.96 -0.71 21.83
C PRO A 110 29.50 -2.11 21.51
N TYR A 111 29.03 -2.73 20.42
CA TYR A 111 29.42 -4.09 20.03
C TYR A 111 30.22 -4.08 18.73
N PRO A 112 31.20 -4.99 18.57
CA PRO A 112 31.98 -5.06 17.34
C PRO A 112 31.10 -5.41 16.14
N LEU A 113 31.19 -4.59 15.10
CA LEU A 113 30.62 -4.88 13.78
C LEU A 113 31.54 -5.85 13.02
N SER A 114 30.96 -6.75 12.22
CA SER A 114 31.72 -7.56 11.27
C SER A 114 32.37 -6.69 10.19
N ASP A 115 33.38 -7.23 9.47
CA ASP A 115 34.02 -6.51 8.35
C ASP A 115 33.00 -6.08 7.28
N TYR A 116 32.03 -6.95 6.99
CA TYR A 116 30.94 -6.66 6.06
C TYR A 116 30.08 -5.49 6.56
N GLU A 117 29.65 -5.51 7.83
CA GLU A 117 28.84 -4.44 8.43
C GLU A 117 29.60 -3.10 8.48
N ASN A 118 30.90 -3.13 8.78
CA ASN A 118 31.77 -1.95 8.80
C ASN A 118 31.89 -1.30 7.42
N ILE A 119 31.91 -2.09 6.35
CA ILE A 119 31.93 -1.56 4.98
C ILE A 119 30.54 -1.02 4.63
N LEU A 120 29.48 -1.77 4.95
CA LEU A 120 28.10 -1.36 4.64
C LEU A 120 27.72 -0.06 5.35
N VAL A 121 28.01 0.10 6.65
CA VAL A 121 27.62 1.30 7.39
C VAL A 121 28.24 2.57 6.78
N LYS A 122 29.48 2.50 6.32
CA LYS A 122 30.17 3.62 5.65
C LYS A 122 29.55 3.93 4.27
N GLU A 123 29.32 2.91 3.46
CA GLU A 123 28.65 3.05 2.15
C GLU A 123 27.21 3.60 2.31
N TRP A 124 26.52 3.15 3.34
CA TRP A 124 25.15 3.53 3.64
C TRP A 124 25.05 4.93 4.23
N ALA A 125 26.00 5.35 5.08
CA ALA A 125 26.11 6.72 5.56
C ALA A 125 26.32 7.71 4.40
N LEU A 126 27.02 7.32 3.33
CA LEU A 126 27.21 8.16 2.14
C LEU A 126 26.00 8.16 1.18
N SER A 127 25.06 7.23 1.35
CA SER A 127 23.88 7.14 0.50
C SER A 127 22.95 8.34 0.69
N ARG A 128 22.02 8.53 -0.24
CA ARG A 128 21.00 9.59 -0.22
C ARG A 128 19.77 9.18 -1.00
N ILE A 129 18.65 9.84 -0.75
CA ILE A 129 17.52 9.76 -1.67
C ILE A 129 17.87 10.37 -3.03
N SER A 130 17.27 9.85 -4.10
CA SER A 130 17.34 10.42 -5.45
C SER A 130 16.06 10.11 -6.23
N LEU A 131 15.92 10.74 -7.39
CA LEU A 131 14.89 10.38 -8.36
C LEU A 131 15.46 9.41 -9.40
N TYR A 132 14.70 8.34 -9.65
CA TYR A 132 15.07 7.31 -10.60
C TYR A 132 13.95 7.11 -11.62
N GLU A 133 14.32 6.82 -12.86
CA GLU A 133 13.39 6.36 -13.89
C GLU A 133 13.53 4.85 -14.06
N VAL A 134 12.41 4.15 -14.11
CA VAL A 134 12.39 2.69 -14.33
C VAL A 134 12.60 2.42 -15.82
N ASN A 135 13.77 1.92 -16.16
CA ASN A 135 14.15 1.58 -17.53
C ASN A 135 13.74 0.16 -17.94
N GLY A 136 13.53 -0.74 -16.97
CA GLY A 136 13.08 -2.09 -17.24
C GLY A 136 12.84 -2.90 -15.98
N VAL A 137 12.04 -3.94 -16.12
CA VAL A 137 11.71 -4.90 -15.06
C VAL A 137 12.37 -6.23 -15.41
N ILE A 138 13.05 -6.84 -14.45
CA ILE A 138 13.60 -8.19 -14.56
C ILE A 138 12.71 -9.12 -13.72
N PRO A 139 11.85 -9.93 -14.34
CA PRO A 139 10.87 -10.74 -13.62
C PRO A 139 11.51 -11.62 -12.54
N ALA A 140 10.93 -11.58 -11.33
CA ALA A 140 11.39 -12.33 -10.15
C ALA A 140 12.84 -12.04 -9.71
N GLU A 141 13.42 -10.92 -10.14
CA GLU A 141 14.80 -10.55 -9.78
C GLU A 141 14.90 -9.09 -9.30
N GLY A 142 14.36 -8.13 -10.06
CA GLY A 142 14.47 -6.72 -9.68
C GLY A 142 14.19 -5.73 -10.81
N LEU A 143 14.76 -4.53 -10.69
CA LEU A 143 14.54 -3.41 -11.58
C LEU A 143 15.86 -2.89 -12.17
N ILE A 144 15.80 -2.43 -13.42
CA ILE A 144 16.83 -1.60 -14.02
C ILE A 144 16.35 -0.16 -13.93
N ILE A 145 17.05 0.65 -13.13
CA ILE A 145 16.69 2.04 -12.90
C ILE A 145 17.81 2.97 -13.35
N LYS A 146 17.46 4.19 -13.74
CA LYS A 146 18.41 5.24 -14.10
C LYS A 146 18.26 6.41 -13.14
N ASP A 147 19.33 6.75 -12.42
CA ASP A 147 19.37 7.96 -11.61
C ASP A 147 19.23 9.18 -12.53
N LEU A 148 18.18 9.97 -12.32
CA LEU A 148 17.88 11.11 -13.18
C LEU A 148 18.90 12.25 -13.01
N LEU A 149 19.61 12.28 -11.87
CA LEU A 149 20.55 13.33 -11.52
C LEU A 149 21.98 12.99 -11.91
N SER A 150 22.46 11.78 -11.62
CA SER A 150 23.81 11.33 -12.02
C SER A 150 23.86 10.66 -13.40
N ARG A 151 22.70 10.32 -13.99
CA ARG A 151 22.55 9.54 -15.23
C ARG A 151 23.09 8.10 -15.17
N LYS A 152 23.54 7.63 -14.01
CA LYS A 152 24.01 6.26 -13.79
C LYS A 152 22.84 5.27 -13.86
N LYS A 153 23.04 4.15 -14.57
CA LYS A 153 22.12 3.01 -14.55
C LYS A 153 22.52 2.04 -13.44
N LEU A 154 21.53 1.54 -12.71
CA LEU A 154 21.68 0.61 -11.60
C LEU A 154 20.74 -0.57 -11.79
N LYS A 155 21.24 -1.76 -11.45
CA LYS A 155 20.40 -2.96 -11.28
C LYS A 155 20.12 -3.10 -9.79
N VAL A 156 18.85 -2.97 -9.41
CA VAL A 156 18.42 -3.06 -8.02
C VAL A 156 17.63 -4.35 -7.84
N ARG A 157 18.01 -5.15 -6.85
CA ARG A 157 17.34 -6.38 -6.49
C ARG A 157 16.15 -6.05 -5.60
N ASP A 158 14.94 -6.28 -6.12
CA ASP A 158 13.70 -6.21 -5.36
C ASP A 158 12.61 -7.03 -6.08
N ILE A 159 12.30 -8.19 -5.51
CA ILE A 159 11.37 -9.15 -6.08
C ILE A 159 9.92 -8.64 -6.00
N ASN A 160 9.60 -7.86 -4.96
CA ASN A 160 8.24 -7.38 -4.71
C ASN A 160 7.95 -6.13 -5.56
N ALA A 161 8.89 -5.18 -5.63
CA ALA A 161 8.75 -3.97 -6.44
C ALA A 161 8.64 -4.27 -7.95
N ALA A 162 9.25 -5.36 -8.42
CA ALA A 162 9.19 -5.79 -9.82
C ALA A 162 7.79 -6.24 -10.29
N ALA A 163 6.87 -6.57 -9.38
CA ALA A 163 5.52 -7.02 -9.75
C ALA A 163 4.57 -5.86 -10.09
N ASP A 164 4.75 -4.71 -9.42
CA ASP A 164 3.74 -3.64 -9.40
C ASP A 164 4.18 -2.35 -10.11
N ILE A 165 5.47 -2.23 -10.46
CA ILE A 165 6.04 -0.99 -11.04
C ILE A 165 6.18 -1.10 -12.56
N LYS A 166 5.66 -0.09 -13.28
CA LYS A 166 5.73 -0.02 -14.75
C LYS A 166 7.02 0.66 -15.22
N THR A 167 7.55 0.21 -16.36
CA THR A 167 8.59 0.95 -17.10
C THR A 167 8.14 2.38 -17.38
N GLY A 168 9.04 3.35 -17.20
CA GLY A 168 8.75 4.79 -17.30
C GLY A 168 8.34 5.46 -15.99
N SER A 169 7.96 4.69 -14.96
CA SER A 169 7.62 5.25 -13.64
C SER A 169 8.82 5.97 -13.03
N ILE A 170 8.54 7.01 -12.25
CA ILE A 170 9.53 7.80 -11.52
C ILE A 170 9.52 7.37 -10.06
N LEU A 171 10.66 6.98 -9.53
CA LEU A 171 10.80 6.54 -8.15
C LEU A 171 11.54 7.60 -7.33
N LEU A 172 11.00 7.96 -6.17
CA LEU A 172 11.76 8.65 -5.11
C LEU A 172 12.19 7.61 -4.08
N MET A 173 13.47 7.27 -4.05
CA MET A 173 14.00 6.20 -3.21
C MET A 173 15.44 6.47 -2.75
N ARG A 174 15.86 5.77 -1.69
CA ARG A 174 17.27 5.55 -1.37
C ARG A 174 17.68 4.17 -1.86
N VAL A 175 18.78 4.12 -2.60
CA VAL A 175 19.37 2.88 -3.11
C VAL A 175 20.64 2.59 -2.31
N LEU A 176 20.70 1.43 -1.67
CA LEU A 176 21.80 0.99 -0.84
C LEU A 176 22.65 -0.03 -1.60
N LYS A 177 23.97 0.08 -1.47
CA LYS A 177 24.92 -0.88 -2.00
C LYS A 177 25.08 -2.04 -1.02
N VAL A 178 25.04 -3.27 -1.52
CA VAL A 178 25.20 -4.50 -0.74
C VAL A 178 26.09 -5.45 -1.53
N GLY A 179 27.39 -5.43 -1.24
CA GLY A 179 28.39 -6.14 -2.05
C GLY A 179 28.38 -5.64 -3.50
N GLU A 180 28.18 -6.56 -4.43
CA GLU A 180 28.12 -6.29 -5.87
C GLU A 180 26.72 -5.89 -6.36
N GLU A 181 25.74 -5.88 -5.46
CA GLU A 181 24.35 -5.59 -5.78
C GLU A 181 23.89 -4.28 -5.15
N TYR A 182 22.72 -3.81 -5.58
CA TYR A 182 22.00 -2.72 -4.95
C TYR A 182 20.63 -3.21 -4.51
N GLU A 183 20.15 -2.67 -3.41
CA GLU A 183 18.80 -2.87 -2.89
C GLU A 183 18.15 -1.54 -2.56
N PHE A 184 16.83 -1.55 -2.43
CA PHE A 184 16.12 -0.40 -1.90
C PHE A 184 16.23 -0.34 -0.39
N SER A 185 16.32 0.88 0.15
CA SER A 185 16.42 1.08 1.59
C SER A 185 15.12 0.75 2.31
N THR A 186 14.02 1.43 1.97
CA THR A 186 12.69 1.19 2.56
C THR A 186 11.59 1.41 1.51
N SER A 187 10.34 1.58 1.97
CA SER A 187 9.18 2.09 1.24
C SER A 187 9.51 3.33 0.39
N GLY A 188 9.59 3.12 -0.93
CA GLY A 188 9.72 4.16 -1.93
C GLY A 188 8.37 4.64 -2.48
N LEU A 189 8.35 5.82 -3.09
CA LEU A 189 7.19 6.30 -3.85
C LEU A 189 7.40 6.06 -5.33
N ALA A 190 6.46 5.35 -5.96
CA ALA A 190 6.35 5.24 -7.39
C ALA A 190 5.34 6.27 -7.91
N LEU A 191 5.81 7.12 -8.82
CA LEU A 191 5.04 8.16 -9.48
C LEU A 191 4.90 7.84 -10.97
N PRO A 192 3.82 8.33 -11.61
CA PRO A 192 3.72 8.33 -13.06
C PRO A 192 4.86 9.08 -13.76
N ASP A 193 5.07 8.77 -15.03
CA ASP A 193 6.09 9.37 -15.91
C ASP A 193 5.95 10.90 -16.05
N TRP A 194 4.73 11.42 -16.09
CA TRP A 194 4.46 12.85 -16.24
C TRP A 194 4.95 13.69 -15.05
N CYS A 195 5.18 13.10 -13.87
CA CYS A 195 5.78 13.78 -12.71
C CYS A 195 7.25 14.15 -12.92
N LYS A 196 7.93 13.50 -13.89
CA LYS A 196 9.39 13.62 -14.11
C LYS A 196 9.86 15.06 -14.29
N GLU A 197 9.38 15.72 -15.33
CA GLU A 197 9.86 17.06 -15.70
C GLU A 197 9.49 18.14 -14.67
N PRO A 198 8.26 18.18 -14.13
CA PRO A 198 7.91 19.10 -13.04
C PRO A 198 8.80 18.93 -11.80
N LEU A 199 9.04 17.69 -11.36
CA LEU A 199 9.88 17.42 -10.19
C LEU A 199 11.34 17.81 -10.42
N LEU A 200 11.91 17.47 -11.58
CA LEU A 200 13.28 17.85 -11.90
C LEU A 200 13.45 19.37 -11.96
N LYS A 201 12.48 20.09 -12.52
CA LYS A 201 12.49 21.55 -12.55
C LYS A 201 12.44 22.15 -11.14
N ARG A 202 11.56 21.64 -10.27
CA ARG A 202 11.42 22.10 -8.87
C ARG A 202 12.72 21.83 -8.08
N LEU A 203 13.30 20.64 -8.20
CA LEU A 203 14.59 20.30 -7.58
C LEU A 203 15.72 21.23 -8.04
N GLN A 204 15.82 21.53 -9.33
CA GLN A 204 16.85 22.42 -9.86
C GLN A 204 16.67 23.87 -9.38
N GLN A 205 15.42 24.33 -9.22
CA GLN A 205 15.12 25.66 -8.69
C GLN A 205 15.50 25.77 -7.21
N ASP A 206 15.01 24.85 -6.36
CA ASP A 206 15.32 24.88 -4.92
C ASP A 206 16.81 24.63 -4.66
N ARG A 207 17.49 23.78 -5.44
CA ARG A 207 18.95 23.61 -5.33
C ARG A 207 19.71 24.91 -5.60
N ARG A 208 19.30 25.68 -6.61
CA ARG A 208 19.93 26.98 -6.90
C ARG A 208 19.73 27.94 -5.73
N GLN A 209 18.52 28.01 -5.19
CA GLN A 209 18.22 28.83 -4.02
C GLN A 209 19.05 28.40 -2.80
N TYR A 210 19.04 27.10 -2.47
CA TYR A 210 19.79 26.53 -1.37
C TYR A 210 21.28 26.93 -1.36
N TYR A 211 21.95 26.85 -2.51
CA TYR A 211 23.38 27.22 -2.60
C TYR A 211 23.63 28.72 -2.66
N ASN A 212 22.66 29.51 -3.13
CA ASN A 212 22.75 30.97 -3.06
C ASN A 212 22.64 31.42 -1.59
N ASP A 213 21.72 30.85 -0.82
CA ASP A 213 21.50 31.18 0.58
C ASP A 213 22.70 30.78 1.46
N LYS A 214 23.32 29.62 1.20
CA LYS A 214 24.52 29.16 1.92
C LYS A 214 25.84 29.79 1.46
N MET A 215 25.82 30.70 0.48
CA MET A 215 27.02 31.36 -0.07
C MET A 215 28.20 30.41 -0.37
N THR A 216 27.90 29.18 -0.82
CA THR A 216 28.90 28.12 -0.99
C THR A 216 29.25 27.93 -2.48
N SER A 217 30.55 27.77 -2.77
CA SER A 217 31.07 27.55 -4.13
C SER A 217 30.87 26.11 -4.64
N ILE A 218 30.86 25.12 -3.75
CA ILE A 218 30.69 23.69 -4.08
C ILE A 218 29.19 23.37 -4.24
N ARG A 219 28.75 23.16 -5.49
CA ARG A 219 27.32 22.97 -5.86
C ARG A 219 26.97 21.53 -6.26
N GLY A 220 27.22 20.59 -5.34
CA GLY A 220 26.92 19.16 -5.53
C GLY A 220 25.43 18.81 -5.42
N TRP A 221 25.08 17.56 -5.73
CA TRP A 221 23.75 17.02 -5.40
C TRP A 221 23.70 16.40 -3.99
N GLY A 222 24.83 15.95 -3.46
CA GLY A 222 24.91 15.19 -2.20
C GLY A 222 24.32 15.91 -0.99
N ALA A 223 25.00 16.97 -0.54
CA ALA A 223 24.58 17.75 0.63
C ALA A 223 23.15 18.31 0.48
N TYR A 224 22.83 18.85 -0.71
CA TYR A 224 21.50 19.35 -1.02
C TYR A 224 20.40 18.30 -0.79
N LEU A 225 20.56 17.10 -1.34
CA LEU A 225 19.51 16.07 -1.28
C LEU A 225 19.36 15.47 0.12
N LYS A 226 20.45 15.38 0.91
CA LYS A 226 20.36 14.98 2.31
C LYS A 226 19.58 16.02 3.13
N GLU A 227 20.02 17.29 3.10
CA GLU A 227 19.39 18.34 3.91
C GLU A 227 17.94 18.63 3.48
N ARG A 228 17.61 18.48 2.19
CA ARG A 228 16.27 18.72 1.65
C ARG A 228 15.39 17.48 1.55
N ALA A 229 15.84 16.32 2.02
CA ALA A 229 15.13 15.06 1.84
C ALA A 229 13.67 15.08 2.32
N HIS A 230 13.40 15.65 3.50
CA HIS A 230 12.05 15.83 4.04
C HIS A 230 11.15 16.71 3.14
N LYS A 231 11.66 17.81 2.58
CA LYS A 231 10.91 18.67 1.64
C LYS A 231 10.64 17.98 0.31
N ILE A 232 11.63 17.27 -0.22
CA ILE A 232 11.49 16.52 -1.48
C ILE A 232 10.45 15.42 -1.32
N ASN A 233 10.46 14.73 -0.17
CA ASN A 233 9.45 13.76 0.19
C ASN A 233 8.04 14.36 0.19
N ALA A 234 7.86 15.56 0.75
CA ALA A 234 6.58 16.27 0.73
C ALA A 234 6.14 16.64 -0.71
N TRP A 235 7.04 17.19 -1.53
CA TRP A 235 6.71 17.52 -2.92
C TRP A 235 6.26 16.30 -3.72
N VAL A 236 6.91 15.16 -3.54
CA VAL A 236 6.54 13.92 -4.24
C VAL A 236 5.16 13.44 -3.78
N MET A 237 4.77 13.63 -2.52
CA MET A 237 3.41 13.34 -2.03
C MET A 237 2.37 14.30 -2.64
N GLU A 238 2.69 15.60 -2.76
CA GLU A 238 1.86 16.58 -3.46
C GLU A 238 1.65 16.17 -4.93
N PHE A 239 2.72 15.80 -5.64
CA PHE A 239 2.63 15.37 -7.05
C PHE A 239 1.91 14.03 -7.22
N GLY A 240 2.04 13.10 -6.26
CA GLY A 240 1.32 11.83 -6.31
C GLY A 240 -0.19 11.96 -6.12
N THR A 241 -0.65 13.06 -5.54
CA THR A 241 -2.07 13.37 -5.30
C THR A 241 -2.64 14.39 -6.28
N SER A 242 -1.79 15.23 -6.86
CA SER A 242 -2.15 16.16 -7.93
C SER A 242 -2.34 15.38 -9.23
N ASN A 243 -3.57 15.26 -9.74
CA ASN A 243 -3.74 14.86 -11.15
C ASN A 243 -2.99 15.86 -12.04
N PRO A 244 -2.33 15.42 -13.13
CA PRO A 244 -1.72 16.38 -14.06
C PRO A 244 -2.80 17.28 -14.65
N PRO A 245 -2.49 18.53 -15.00
CA PRO A 245 -3.32 19.31 -15.90
C PRO A 245 -3.20 18.69 -17.28
N CYS A 246 -3.99 17.64 -17.53
CA CYS A 246 -4.13 17.11 -18.87
C CYS A 246 -4.78 18.21 -19.71
N ARG A 247 -4.07 18.67 -20.75
CA ARG A 247 -4.59 19.52 -21.81
C ARG A 247 -5.65 18.75 -22.60
N SER A 248 -6.82 18.62 -22.01
CA SER A 248 -8.08 18.35 -22.68
C SER A 248 -9.15 18.86 -21.73
N ASN A 249 -9.98 19.78 -22.20
CA ASN A 249 -11.09 20.41 -21.50
C ASN A 249 -12.07 19.37 -20.90
N PHE A 250 -11.71 18.80 -19.76
CA PHE A 250 -12.61 18.08 -18.88
C PHE A 250 -12.40 18.69 -17.49
N THR A 251 -13.22 19.70 -17.20
CA THR A 251 -13.60 20.07 -15.84
C THR A 251 -13.75 18.80 -15.02
N GLU A 252 -13.06 18.67 -13.88
CA GLU A 252 -13.34 17.67 -12.85
C GLU A 252 -14.84 17.73 -12.56
N ARG A 253 -15.59 16.83 -13.18
CA ARG A 253 -16.99 16.65 -12.90
C ARG A 253 -17.04 15.75 -11.68
N MET A 254 -17.48 16.33 -10.58
CA MET A 254 -17.98 15.61 -9.41
C MET A 254 -18.85 14.46 -9.89
N GLN A 255 -18.34 13.23 -9.83
CA GLN A 255 -19.04 12.03 -10.29
C GLN A 255 -19.91 11.50 -9.17
N TYR A 256 -21.20 11.47 -9.41
CA TYR A 256 -22.22 10.95 -8.52
C TYR A 256 -22.37 9.45 -8.75
N ARG A 257 -22.54 8.66 -7.69
CA ARG A 257 -22.66 7.20 -7.77
C ARG A 257 -23.84 6.66 -6.98
N THR A 258 -24.38 5.54 -7.43
CA THR A 258 -25.39 4.75 -6.70
C THR A 258 -25.13 3.26 -6.94
N VAL A 259 -25.50 2.42 -5.98
CA VAL A 259 -25.27 0.96 -6.01
C VAL A 259 -26.61 0.27 -5.82
N PHE A 260 -26.87 -0.74 -6.64
CA PHE A 260 -28.04 -1.61 -6.51
C PHE A 260 -27.62 -3.05 -6.29
N ALA A 261 -28.31 -3.75 -5.39
CA ALA A 261 -28.19 -5.19 -5.27
C ALA A 261 -28.81 -5.86 -6.51
N ILE A 262 -28.17 -6.93 -6.97
CA ILE A 262 -28.70 -7.74 -8.08
C ILE A 262 -28.70 -9.21 -7.69
N ASN A 263 -29.72 -9.92 -8.17
CA ASN A 263 -29.92 -11.32 -7.86
C ASN A 263 -29.41 -12.26 -8.97
N ASN A 264 -29.16 -11.73 -10.17
CA ASN A 264 -28.63 -12.48 -11.32
C ASN A 264 -27.73 -11.59 -12.20
N TRP A 265 -26.41 -11.68 -12.02
CA TRP A 265 -25.45 -10.91 -12.82
C TRP A 265 -25.32 -11.42 -14.25
N GLN A 266 -25.57 -12.71 -14.52
CA GLN A 266 -25.43 -13.28 -15.86
C GLN A 266 -26.42 -12.65 -16.83
N GLU A 267 -27.67 -12.51 -16.40
CA GLU A 267 -28.75 -11.94 -17.19
C GLU A 267 -28.52 -10.45 -17.46
N LEU A 268 -28.03 -9.71 -16.45
CA LEU A 268 -27.67 -8.31 -16.62
C LEU A 268 -26.47 -8.13 -17.56
N LEU A 269 -25.44 -8.98 -17.46
CA LEU A 269 -24.29 -8.94 -18.37
C LEU A 269 -24.70 -9.24 -19.81
N GLU A 270 -25.57 -10.23 -20.02
CA GLU A 270 -26.07 -10.59 -21.34
C GLU A 270 -26.93 -9.46 -21.94
N TYR A 271 -27.73 -8.79 -21.12
CA TYR A 271 -28.48 -7.62 -21.55
C TYR A 271 -27.57 -6.44 -21.93
N LEU A 272 -26.53 -6.16 -21.13
CA LEU A 272 -25.55 -5.12 -21.42
C LEU A 272 -24.81 -5.37 -22.73
N LYS A 273 -24.61 -6.66 -23.11
CA LYS A 273 -24.01 -7.06 -24.38
C LYS A 273 -24.96 -6.90 -25.58
N LYS A 274 -26.28 -7.04 -25.37
CA LYS A 274 -27.29 -7.00 -26.44
C LYS A 274 -27.92 -5.62 -26.70
N THR A 275 -27.86 -4.74 -25.72
CA THR A 275 -28.59 -3.47 -25.76
C THR A 275 -27.77 -2.35 -26.39
N ASP A 276 -28.40 -1.54 -27.22
CA ASP A 276 -27.79 -0.37 -27.88
C ASP A 276 -27.48 0.81 -26.94
N SER A 277 -28.08 0.79 -25.75
CA SER A 277 -27.95 1.80 -24.71
C SER A 277 -26.68 1.65 -23.88
N PHE A 278 -25.92 0.56 -24.06
CA PHE A 278 -24.65 0.33 -23.38
C PHE A 278 -23.58 -0.18 -24.32
N ILE A 279 -22.32 0.17 -24.04
CA ILE A 279 -21.15 -0.44 -24.68
C ILE A 279 -20.29 -1.07 -23.60
N LEU A 280 -20.06 -2.38 -23.70
CA LEU A 280 -19.16 -3.08 -22.80
C LEU A 280 -17.70 -2.65 -23.06
N ILE A 281 -17.07 -2.06 -22.05
CA ILE A 281 -15.69 -1.59 -22.08
C ILE A 281 -14.75 -2.70 -21.60
N GLN A 282 -15.16 -3.47 -20.58
CA GLN A 282 -14.32 -4.47 -19.92
C GLN A 282 -15.15 -5.64 -19.39
N ASP A 283 -14.63 -6.87 -19.50
CA ASP A 283 -15.13 -8.12 -18.89
C ASP A 283 -13.92 -8.80 -18.23
N LEU A 284 -13.84 -8.68 -16.90
CA LEU A 284 -12.70 -9.09 -16.09
C LEU A 284 -13.03 -10.41 -15.39
N ARG A 285 -12.17 -11.41 -15.61
CA ARG A 285 -12.28 -12.76 -15.06
C ARG A 285 -11.00 -13.12 -14.33
N ASP A 286 -11.11 -13.94 -13.31
CA ASP A 286 -9.93 -14.43 -12.61
C ASP A 286 -9.21 -15.53 -13.41
N ARG A 287 -8.10 -16.03 -12.86
CA ARG A 287 -7.27 -17.08 -13.47
C ARG A 287 -8.01 -18.42 -13.65
N SER A 288 -9.14 -18.61 -12.96
CA SER A 288 -10.00 -19.79 -13.09
C SER A 288 -11.14 -19.59 -14.11
N GLY A 289 -11.26 -18.39 -14.70
CA GLY A 289 -12.33 -18.02 -15.64
C GLY A 289 -13.61 -17.51 -14.97
N THR A 290 -13.62 -17.39 -13.63
CA THR A 290 -14.78 -16.92 -12.88
C THR A 290 -14.94 -15.41 -13.06
N PHE A 291 -16.18 -14.97 -13.28
CA PHE A 291 -16.52 -13.56 -13.50
C PHE A 291 -16.26 -12.73 -12.25
N GLN A 292 -15.49 -11.65 -12.40
CA GLN A 292 -15.15 -10.73 -11.32
C GLN A 292 -15.87 -9.39 -11.51
N GLN A 293 -15.85 -8.84 -12.73
CA GLN A 293 -16.39 -7.52 -12.99
C GLN A 293 -16.65 -7.31 -14.48
N ALA A 294 -17.64 -6.51 -14.83
CA ALA A 294 -17.79 -5.92 -16.15
C ALA A 294 -18.03 -4.41 -16.03
N VAL A 295 -17.47 -3.64 -16.97
CA VAL A 295 -17.67 -2.19 -17.04
C VAL A 295 -18.30 -1.85 -18.38
N ALA A 296 -19.40 -1.10 -18.37
CA ALA A 296 -20.10 -0.65 -19.55
C ALA A 296 -20.31 0.88 -19.54
N ALA A 297 -20.14 1.54 -20.68
CA ALA A 297 -20.53 2.93 -20.88
C ALA A 297 -22.04 3.01 -21.09
N TRP A 298 -22.74 3.89 -20.37
CA TRP A 298 -24.16 4.16 -20.57
C TRP A 298 -24.34 5.29 -21.59
N LEU A 299 -25.12 5.03 -22.65
CA LEU A 299 -25.29 5.94 -23.78
C LEU A 299 -26.63 6.68 -23.73
N GLY A 300 -26.58 7.97 -24.06
CA GLY A 300 -27.77 8.79 -24.22
C GLY A 300 -28.48 8.55 -25.55
N GLU A 301 -29.63 9.19 -25.74
CA GLU A 301 -30.39 9.05 -26.98
C GLU A 301 -29.57 9.45 -28.21
N PRO A 302 -29.79 8.78 -29.36
CA PRO A 302 -29.20 9.21 -30.62
C PRO A 302 -29.65 10.63 -30.93
N ARG A 303 -28.73 11.55 -31.22
CA ARG A 303 -29.12 12.87 -31.71
C ARG A 303 -29.72 12.71 -33.09
N LEU A 304 -31.04 12.81 -33.21
CA LEU A 304 -31.70 12.98 -34.50
C LEU A 304 -31.22 14.31 -35.10
N ARG A 305 -30.32 14.22 -36.08
CA ARG A 305 -30.12 15.35 -36.99
C ARG A 305 -31.39 15.44 -37.83
N ASN A 306 -32.10 16.56 -37.75
CA ASN A 306 -33.13 16.91 -38.73
C ASN A 306 -32.44 16.97 -40.11
N GLY A 307 -32.57 15.88 -40.87
CA GLY A 307 -31.91 15.69 -42.15
C GLY A 307 -32.23 14.28 -42.64
N SER A 308 -33.08 14.21 -43.65
CA SER A 308 -33.65 13.03 -44.28
C SER A 308 -32.59 12.12 -44.93
N ASP A 309 -31.97 11.24 -44.15
CA ASP A 309 -31.20 10.13 -44.69
C ASP A 309 -31.25 8.93 -43.72
N GLU A 310 -32.16 7.99 -43.98
CA GLU A 310 -32.45 6.83 -43.13
C GLU A 310 -31.35 5.76 -43.13
N SER A 311 -30.21 6.00 -43.77
CA SER A 311 -29.20 4.99 -44.07
C SER A 311 -27.90 5.04 -43.22
N LYS A 312 -27.77 5.95 -42.23
CA LYS A 312 -26.61 6.00 -41.32
C LYS A 312 -27.01 6.07 -39.84
N LYS A 313 -27.28 4.91 -39.23
CA LYS A 313 -27.60 4.74 -37.80
C LYS A 313 -26.38 4.67 -36.86
N GLU A 314 -25.18 5.05 -37.28
CA GLU A 314 -23.98 5.09 -36.42
C GLU A 314 -23.55 6.53 -36.13
N GLY A 315 -24.36 7.25 -35.36
CA GLY A 315 -23.97 8.55 -34.80
C GLY A 315 -23.22 8.40 -33.47
N LEU A 316 -22.20 9.22 -33.23
CA LEU A 316 -21.53 9.35 -31.92
C LEU A 316 -22.57 9.68 -30.83
N ARG A 317 -22.84 8.72 -29.93
CA ARG A 317 -23.76 8.89 -28.80
C ARG A 317 -23.01 9.45 -27.59
N ARG A 318 -23.63 10.40 -26.88
CA ARG A 318 -23.05 10.95 -25.65
C ARG A 318 -23.04 9.89 -24.56
N VAL A 319 -21.91 9.67 -23.90
CA VAL A 319 -21.83 8.86 -22.68
C VAL A 319 -22.44 9.65 -21.53
N LEU A 320 -23.48 9.09 -20.91
CA LEU A 320 -24.20 9.69 -19.77
C LEU A 320 -23.61 9.28 -18.42
N GLY A 321 -22.90 8.14 -18.40
CA GLY A 321 -22.32 7.57 -17.20
C GLY A 321 -21.63 6.24 -17.49
N SER A 322 -21.18 5.56 -16.44
CA SER A 322 -20.69 4.19 -16.54
C SER A 322 -21.37 3.28 -15.54
N LEU A 323 -21.54 2.02 -15.94
CA LEU A 323 -22.14 0.96 -15.17
C LEU A 323 -21.07 -0.09 -14.89
N THR A 324 -20.86 -0.38 -13.62
CA THR A 324 -19.93 -1.42 -13.16
C THR A 324 -20.75 -2.55 -12.58
N LEU A 325 -20.74 -3.69 -13.27
CA LEU A 325 -21.40 -4.91 -12.89
C LEU A 325 -20.44 -5.82 -12.12
N MET A 326 -20.85 -6.26 -10.95
CA MET A 326 -20.17 -7.27 -10.14
C MET A 326 -21.16 -8.39 -9.82
N PRO A 327 -20.73 -9.58 -9.35
CA PRO A 327 -21.63 -10.73 -9.21
C PRO A 327 -22.89 -10.50 -8.34
N ARG A 328 -22.86 -9.51 -7.44
CA ARG A 328 -23.92 -9.28 -6.42
C ARG A 328 -24.48 -7.86 -6.43
N PHE A 329 -23.89 -6.95 -7.20
CA PHE A 329 -24.37 -5.58 -7.30
C PHE A 329 -23.97 -4.92 -8.61
N VAL A 330 -24.70 -3.87 -8.96
CA VAL A 330 -24.40 -2.99 -10.08
C VAL A 330 -24.26 -1.56 -9.57
N MET A 331 -23.16 -0.90 -9.95
CA MET A 331 -22.90 0.50 -9.61
C MET A 331 -23.06 1.36 -10.84
N ILE A 332 -23.86 2.43 -10.74
CA ILE A 332 -23.91 3.49 -11.75
C ILE A 332 -23.12 4.70 -11.26
N THR A 333 -22.35 5.28 -12.17
CA THR A 333 -21.67 6.56 -12.00
C THR A 333 -22.14 7.54 -13.09
N ALA A 334 -22.34 8.80 -12.74
CA ALA A 334 -22.75 9.85 -13.67
C ALA A 334 -22.21 11.22 -13.26
N ASP A 335 -22.04 12.09 -14.24
CA ASP A 335 -21.42 13.42 -14.08
C ASP A 335 -22.34 14.48 -13.44
N SER A 336 -23.61 14.14 -13.14
CA SER A 336 -24.54 15.04 -12.47
C SER A 336 -25.63 14.27 -11.71
N PRO A 337 -26.24 14.85 -10.66
CA PRO A 337 -27.32 14.20 -9.91
C PRO A 337 -28.55 13.90 -10.78
N GLY A 338 -28.82 14.74 -11.78
CA GLY A 338 -29.91 14.54 -12.74
C GLY A 338 -29.69 13.33 -13.64
N LEU A 339 -28.46 13.15 -14.15
CA LEU A 339 -28.09 11.96 -14.93
C LEU A 339 -28.09 10.70 -14.05
N LEU A 340 -27.63 10.79 -12.79
CA LEU A 340 -27.69 9.68 -11.86
C LEU A 340 -29.14 9.26 -11.58
N SER A 341 -30.04 10.24 -11.37
CA SER A 341 -31.47 10.00 -11.18
C SER A 341 -32.13 9.38 -12.42
N GLN A 342 -31.71 9.80 -13.62
CA GLN A 342 -32.17 9.22 -14.87
C GLN A 342 -31.67 7.78 -15.03
N GLY A 343 -30.41 7.50 -14.68
CA GLY A 343 -29.83 6.15 -14.71
C GLY A 343 -30.52 5.21 -13.71
N LYS A 344 -30.84 5.72 -12.52
CA LYS A 344 -31.64 5.00 -11.51
C LYS A 344 -33.03 4.65 -12.02
N LYS A 345 -33.75 5.62 -12.60
CA LYS A 345 -35.07 5.37 -13.21
C LYS A 345 -34.99 4.38 -14.36
N PHE A 346 -33.95 4.48 -15.19
CA PHE A 346 -33.72 3.56 -16.30
C PHE A 346 -33.51 2.12 -15.80
N LEU A 347 -32.64 1.93 -14.80
CA LEU A 347 -32.42 0.61 -14.20
C LEU A 347 -33.69 0.06 -13.54
N MET A 348 -34.37 0.88 -12.73
CA MET A 348 -35.61 0.49 -12.04
C MET A 348 -36.75 0.17 -13.02
N ALA A 349 -36.84 0.85 -14.16
CA ALA A 349 -37.88 0.60 -15.16
C ALA A 349 -37.62 -0.65 -16.01
N LYS A 350 -36.35 -0.96 -16.31
CA LYS A 350 -35.97 -2.08 -17.18
C LYS A 350 -35.61 -3.35 -16.43
N PHE A 351 -35.22 -3.26 -15.15
CA PHE A 351 -34.70 -4.38 -14.36
C PHE A 351 -35.37 -4.49 -12.99
N LYS A 352 -36.62 -4.04 -12.86
CA LYS A 352 -37.39 -4.10 -11.60
C LYS A 352 -37.41 -5.49 -10.95
N GLU A 353 -37.35 -6.55 -11.76
CA GLU A 353 -37.37 -7.95 -11.30
C GLU A 353 -35.97 -8.49 -10.96
N LEU A 354 -34.91 -7.81 -11.38
CA LEU A 354 -33.51 -8.23 -11.21
C LEU A 354 -32.74 -7.36 -10.21
N VAL A 355 -33.30 -6.19 -9.86
CA VAL A 355 -32.69 -5.15 -9.05
C VAL A 355 -33.61 -4.87 -7.85
N GLU A 356 -33.11 -5.10 -6.64
CA GLU A 356 -33.81 -4.72 -5.41
C GLU A 356 -33.68 -3.21 -5.17
N GLU A 357 -34.70 -2.62 -4.54
CA GLU A 357 -34.91 -1.17 -4.43
C GLU A 357 -33.66 -0.43 -3.92
N SER A 358 -33.42 0.78 -4.46
CA SER A 358 -32.24 1.58 -4.17
C SER A 358 -32.05 1.86 -2.69
N VAL A 359 -30.85 1.61 -2.18
CA VAL A 359 -30.44 2.04 -0.84
C VAL A 359 -30.07 3.53 -0.89
N ASP A 360 -31.07 4.40 -1.00
CA ASP A 360 -30.87 5.84 -0.79
C ASP A 360 -30.78 6.08 0.72
N GLY A 361 -29.60 6.48 1.21
CA GLY A 361 -29.44 7.01 2.57
C GLY A 361 -28.75 6.13 3.60
N PHE A 362 -28.14 4.99 3.23
CA PHE A 362 -27.26 4.23 4.12
C PHE A 362 -25.87 4.02 3.51
N PRO A 363 -24.77 4.17 4.28
CA PRO A 363 -23.47 3.66 3.90
C PRO A 363 -23.59 2.15 3.69
N CYS A 364 -23.22 1.72 2.48
CA CYS A 364 -23.50 0.42 1.89
C CYS A 364 -23.39 -0.79 2.84
N LEU A 365 -24.53 -1.43 3.10
CA LEU A 365 -24.65 -2.83 3.49
C LEU A 365 -24.27 -3.71 2.29
N TRP A 366 -23.26 -4.56 2.45
CA TRP A 366 -22.96 -5.68 1.55
C TRP A 366 -23.40 -6.98 2.23
N ALA A 367 -24.12 -7.81 1.48
CA ALA A 367 -23.95 -9.26 1.35
C ALA A 367 -25.16 -9.83 0.57
N THR A 368 -24.94 -10.78 -0.33
CA THR A 368 -25.98 -11.79 -0.63
C THR A 368 -25.44 -13.18 -0.19
N PRO A 369 -26.28 -14.24 -0.17
CA PRO A 369 -26.11 -15.43 0.66
C PRO A 369 -25.36 -16.56 -0.06
N ALA A 370 -24.39 -17.16 0.63
CA ALA A 370 -23.91 -18.54 0.44
C ALA A 370 -22.99 -18.98 1.59
N ASP A 371 -22.36 -18.04 2.32
CA ASP A 371 -21.61 -18.35 3.54
C ASP A 371 -22.18 -17.54 4.70
N VAL A 372 -23.30 -18.02 5.25
CA VAL A 372 -23.84 -17.53 6.52
C VAL A 372 -22.90 -17.98 7.63
N ILE A 373 -21.83 -17.23 7.93
CA ILE A 373 -21.10 -17.30 9.21
C ILE A 373 -20.55 -15.90 9.62
N GLU A 374 -21.27 -15.29 10.59
CA GLU A 374 -20.93 -14.22 11.57
C GLU A 374 -21.33 -12.74 11.34
N ASP A 375 -22.47 -12.37 11.95
CA ASP A 375 -22.84 -11.23 12.82
C ASP A 375 -22.47 -9.76 12.50
N TYR A 376 -21.57 -9.44 11.57
CA TYR A 376 -21.12 -8.04 11.37
C TYR A 376 -21.07 -7.60 9.90
N SER A 377 -21.71 -6.46 9.61
CA SER A 377 -21.58 -5.74 8.34
C SER A 377 -20.41 -4.74 8.42
N TRP A 378 -19.46 -4.82 7.48
CA TRP A 378 -18.16 -4.14 7.50
C TRP A 378 -18.21 -2.87 6.63
N PRO A 379 -17.93 -1.67 7.14
CA PRO A 379 -18.09 -0.43 6.36
C PRO A 379 -17.25 -0.34 5.07
N ALA A 380 -16.16 -1.10 4.95
CA ALA A 380 -15.26 -1.08 3.79
C ALA A 380 -14.73 -2.47 3.43
N PRO A 381 -14.42 -2.73 2.13
CA PRO A 381 -13.87 -4.03 1.68
C PRO A 381 -12.51 -4.36 2.30
N GLY A 382 -11.71 -3.33 2.64
CA GLY A 382 -10.46 -3.50 3.39
C GLY A 382 -10.70 -4.08 4.78
N TYR A 383 -11.77 -3.67 5.48
CA TYR A 383 -12.10 -4.15 6.82
C TYR A 383 -12.57 -5.60 6.80
N ALA A 384 -13.39 -5.96 5.81
CA ALA A 384 -13.78 -7.35 5.58
C ALA A 384 -12.58 -8.24 5.24
N ALA A 385 -11.61 -7.72 4.46
CA ALA A 385 -10.39 -8.46 4.12
C ALA A 385 -9.46 -8.69 5.33
N VAL A 386 -9.46 -7.78 6.30
CA VAL A 386 -8.78 -7.96 7.59
C VAL A 386 -9.53 -8.97 8.43
N ALA A 387 -10.86 -8.81 8.59
CA ALA A 387 -11.69 -9.71 9.39
C ALA A 387 -11.57 -11.18 8.94
N ARG A 388 -11.53 -11.42 7.62
CA ARG A 388 -11.31 -12.76 7.06
C ARG A 388 -9.97 -13.36 7.51
N ARG A 389 -8.89 -12.58 7.41
CA ARG A 389 -7.54 -13.01 7.81
C ARG A 389 -7.41 -13.21 9.32
N VAL A 390 -8.07 -12.38 10.12
CA VAL A 390 -8.13 -12.57 11.58
C VAL A 390 -8.81 -13.90 11.87
N ARG A 391 -9.94 -14.22 11.23
CA ARG A 391 -10.62 -15.51 11.42
C ARG A 391 -9.74 -16.70 11.03
N GLU A 392 -9.14 -16.66 9.85
CA GLU A 392 -8.19 -17.70 9.39
C GLU A 392 -7.03 -17.87 10.38
N GLY A 393 -6.47 -16.75 10.87
CA GLY A 393 -5.43 -16.73 11.89
C GLY A 393 -5.88 -17.38 13.21
N PHE A 394 -7.04 -16.99 13.73
CA PHE A 394 -7.60 -17.54 14.97
C PHE A 394 -7.88 -19.05 14.85
N GLN A 395 -8.39 -19.51 13.70
CA GLN A 395 -8.60 -20.94 13.43
C GLN A 395 -7.27 -21.70 13.43
N SER A 396 -6.25 -21.15 12.78
CA SER A 396 -4.91 -21.76 12.73
C SER A 396 -4.23 -21.86 14.11
N LEU A 397 -4.53 -20.90 15.00
CA LEU A 397 -3.98 -20.82 16.35
C LEU A 397 -4.85 -21.53 17.40
N GLY A 398 -5.96 -22.16 17.01
CA GLY A 398 -6.81 -22.95 17.90
C GLY A 398 -7.79 -22.17 18.78
N TYR A 399 -8.08 -20.90 18.45
CA TYR A 399 -9.03 -20.08 19.21
C TYR A 399 -10.49 -20.50 18.98
N SER A 400 -11.31 -20.42 20.04
CA SER A 400 -12.73 -20.73 19.99
C SER A 400 -13.54 -19.72 19.16
N THR A 401 -14.72 -20.14 18.68
CA THR A 401 -15.65 -19.27 17.95
C THR A 401 -16.12 -18.07 18.78
N LYS A 402 -16.19 -18.19 20.11
CA LYS A 402 -16.51 -17.05 21.00
C LYS A 402 -15.39 -16.00 21.02
N GLN A 403 -14.13 -16.45 21.05
CA GLN A 403 -12.98 -15.56 21.01
C GLN A 403 -12.87 -14.87 19.63
N GLN A 404 -13.14 -15.61 18.54
CA GLN A 404 -13.21 -15.05 17.19
C GLN A 404 -14.25 -13.91 17.11
N LYS A 405 -15.46 -14.12 17.63
CA LYS A 405 -16.50 -13.08 17.68
C LYS A 405 -16.07 -11.85 18.48
N GLY A 406 -15.37 -12.04 19.60
CA GLY A 406 -14.82 -10.95 20.41
C GLY A 406 -13.79 -10.12 19.65
N ALA A 407 -12.88 -10.78 18.91
CA ALA A 407 -11.88 -10.12 18.08
C ALA A 407 -12.49 -9.39 16.88
N MET A 408 -13.52 -9.96 16.23
CA MET A 408 -14.24 -9.28 15.16
C MET A 408 -14.94 -8.03 15.67
N LYS A 409 -15.57 -8.11 16.85
CA LYS A 409 -16.19 -6.94 17.47
C LYS A 409 -15.18 -5.84 17.76
N LEU A 410 -14.01 -6.20 18.31
CA LEU A 410 -12.91 -5.26 18.56
C LEU A 410 -12.49 -4.55 17.28
N TRP A 411 -12.32 -5.31 16.19
CA TRP A 411 -11.96 -4.76 14.89
C TRP A 411 -13.06 -3.86 14.31
N LEU A 412 -14.33 -4.21 14.48
CA LEU A 412 -15.45 -3.39 14.00
C LEU A 412 -15.55 -2.07 14.77
N ASP A 413 -15.44 -2.11 16.09
CA ASP A 413 -15.52 -0.92 16.93
C ASP A 413 -14.35 0.03 16.63
N PHE A 414 -13.16 -0.51 16.36
CA PHE A 414 -12.01 0.27 15.89
C PHE A 414 -12.27 0.90 14.51
N CYS A 415 -12.73 0.12 13.54
CA CYS A 415 -13.04 0.62 12.19
C CYS A 415 -14.10 1.72 12.20
N SER A 416 -15.11 1.57 13.05
CA SER A 416 -16.21 2.53 13.18
C SER A 416 -15.75 3.86 13.79
N LYS A 417 -14.73 3.81 14.65
CA LYS A 417 -14.17 4.99 15.33
C LYS A 417 -13.12 5.71 14.48
N GLU A 418 -12.09 4.99 14.04
CA GLU A 418 -10.88 5.59 13.45
C GLU A 418 -10.90 5.61 11.91
N GLN A 419 -11.80 4.85 11.27
CA GLN A 419 -11.89 4.72 9.81
C GLN A 419 -10.51 4.54 9.11
N PRO A 420 -9.70 3.55 9.54
CA PRO A 420 -8.32 3.41 9.08
C PRO A 420 -8.25 3.11 7.57
N SER A 421 -7.19 3.59 6.91
CA SER A 421 -6.87 3.18 5.54
C SER A 421 -6.16 1.83 5.53
N VAL A 422 -6.80 0.80 4.95
CA VAL A 422 -6.25 -0.57 4.92
C VAL A 422 -5.59 -0.83 3.57
N ARG A 423 -4.29 -0.55 3.48
CA ARG A 423 -3.45 -0.88 2.31
C ARG A 423 -2.95 -2.33 2.35
N ASN A 424 -2.53 -2.82 3.53
CA ASN A 424 -2.09 -4.19 3.75
C ASN A 424 -2.95 -4.87 4.84
N PRO A 425 -3.91 -5.73 4.46
CA PRO A 425 -4.77 -6.41 5.42
C PRO A 425 -4.03 -7.36 6.38
N ALA A 426 -2.84 -7.86 6.02
CA ALA A 426 -2.08 -8.80 6.86
C ALA A 426 -1.52 -8.12 8.12
N VAL A 427 -1.09 -6.86 8.01
CA VAL A 427 -0.58 -6.06 9.14
C VAL A 427 -1.66 -5.88 10.21
N TRP A 428 -2.84 -5.44 9.79
CA TRP A 428 -3.98 -5.24 10.70
C TRP A 428 -4.48 -6.55 11.28
N ALA A 429 -4.46 -7.64 10.51
CA ALA A 429 -4.87 -8.95 11.02
C ALA A 429 -3.94 -9.44 12.14
N ALA A 430 -2.62 -9.38 11.92
CA ALA A 430 -1.64 -9.72 12.95
C ALA A 430 -1.80 -8.84 14.20
N ALA A 431 -2.01 -7.53 14.02
CA ALA A 431 -2.21 -6.61 15.13
C ALA A 431 -3.48 -6.91 15.95
N VAL A 432 -4.61 -7.20 15.29
CA VAL A 432 -5.87 -7.55 15.97
C VAL A 432 -5.73 -8.86 16.75
N ILE A 433 -5.10 -9.88 16.16
CA ILE A 433 -4.82 -11.16 16.84
C ILE A 433 -3.95 -10.95 18.07
N TYR A 434 -2.86 -10.21 17.90
CA TYR A 434 -1.94 -9.91 19.00
C TYR A 434 -2.63 -9.11 20.13
N THR A 435 -3.43 -8.10 19.76
CA THR A 435 -4.20 -7.29 20.71
C THR A 435 -5.17 -8.15 21.52
N PHE A 436 -5.90 -9.04 20.85
CA PHE A 436 -6.86 -9.92 21.49
C PHE A 436 -6.17 -10.93 22.43
N ALA A 437 -5.05 -11.52 22.00
CA ALA A 437 -4.27 -12.44 22.82
C ALA A 437 -3.78 -11.77 24.11
N ARG A 438 -3.32 -10.51 24.04
CA ARG A 438 -2.94 -9.72 25.23
C ARG A 438 -4.12 -9.35 26.10
N LEU A 439 -5.25 -8.99 25.50
CA LEU A 439 -6.49 -8.68 26.20
C LEU A 439 -6.98 -9.87 27.04
N GLU A 440 -6.76 -11.11 26.57
CA GLU A 440 -7.08 -12.34 27.29
C GLU A 440 -5.94 -12.95 28.12
N MET A 441 -4.82 -12.23 28.29
CA MET A 441 -3.63 -12.69 29.03
C MET A 441 -3.13 -14.06 28.59
N GLU A 442 -3.08 -14.31 27.28
CA GLU A 442 -2.58 -15.58 26.78
C GLU A 442 -1.05 -15.63 26.79
N GLU A 443 -0.54 -16.61 27.52
CA GLU A 443 0.88 -16.94 27.57
C GLU A 443 1.23 -17.83 26.36
N GLY A 444 2.24 -17.43 25.58
CA GLY A 444 2.80 -18.25 24.50
C GLY A 444 2.81 -17.60 23.11
N LEU A 445 1.92 -16.65 22.82
CA LEU A 445 1.95 -15.93 21.53
C LEU A 445 2.98 -14.78 21.59
N LYS A 446 4.10 -14.93 20.89
CA LYS A 446 5.08 -13.85 20.72
C LYS A 446 4.73 -13.01 19.49
N GLN A 447 4.92 -11.70 19.62
CA GLN A 447 4.68 -10.75 18.54
C GLN A 447 5.53 -11.05 17.29
N GLN A 448 6.79 -11.46 17.48
CA GLN A 448 7.72 -11.78 16.39
C GLN A 448 7.23 -13.00 15.57
N ASP A 449 6.75 -14.04 16.24
CA ASP A 449 6.28 -15.27 15.59
C ASP A 449 5.01 -15.00 14.77
N LEU A 450 4.09 -14.21 15.34
CA LEU A 450 2.86 -13.80 14.65
C LEU A 450 3.16 -12.90 13.44
N ALA A 451 4.10 -11.95 13.59
CA ALA A 451 4.51 -11.10 12.47
C ALA A 451 5.11 -11.93 11.32
N GLY A 452 5.93 -12.94 11.65
CA GLY A 452 6.46 -13.91 10.70
C GLY A 452 5.37 -14.70 9.97
N GLN A 453 4.35 -15.19 10.69
CA GLN A 453 3.23 -15.94 10.11
C GLN A 453 2.43 -15.12 9.08
N PHE A 454 2.31 -13.81 9.32
CA PHE A 454 1.59 -12.90 8.43
C PHE A 454 2.49 -12.23 7.37
N GLY A 455 3.80 -12.52 7.38
CA GLY A 455 4.77 -11.94 6.43
C GLY A 455 4.96 -10.43 6.61
N VAL A 456 4.85 -9.94 7.84
CA VAL A 456 4.92 -8.51 8.20
C VAL A 456 6.02 -8.24 9.21
N ALA A 457 6.47 -6.99 9.32
CA ALA A 457 7.50 -6.63 10.29
C ALA A 457 6.91 -6.60 11.72
N PRO A 458 7.62 -7.14 12.73
CA PRO A 458 7.16 -7.10 14.13
C PRO A 458 6.89 -5.66 14.59
N SER A 459 7.75 -4.71 14.24
CA SER A 459 7.59 -3.28 14.58
C SER A 459 6.24 -2.73 14.15
N THR A 460 5.78 -3.05 12.93
CA THR A 460 4.48 -2.63 12.40
C THR A 460 3.31 -3.20 13.22
N VAL A 461 3.42 -4.47 13.65
CA VAL A 461 2.42 -5.09 14.54
C VAL A 461 2.35 -4.39 15.89
N SER A 462 3.50 -4.01 16.49
CA SER A 462 3.55 -3.25 17.75
C SER A 462 2.86 -1.90 17.64
N ILE A 463 3.10 -1.19 16.54
CA ILE A 463 2.52 0.14 16.30
C ILE A 463 1.00 0.04 16.21
N LYS A 464 0.48 -0.89 15.39
CA LYS A 464 -0.97 -1.09 15.26
C LYS A 464 -1.62 -1.64 16.51
N PHE A 465 -0.93 -2.49 17.27
CA PHE A 465 -1.37 -2.92 18.61
C PHE A 465 -1.54 -1.73 19.56
N ARG A 466 -0.53 -0.85 19.65
CA ARG A 466 -0.58 0.35 20.50
C ARG A 466 -1.73 1.27 20.07
N LEU A 467 -1.95 1.39 18.77
CA LEU A 467 -3.05 2.18 18.22
C LEU A 467 -4.43 1.61 18.59
N LEU A 468 -4.63 0.30 18.43
CA LEU A 468 -5.87 -0.39 18.86
C LEU A 468 -6.12 -0.19 20.36
N CYS A 469 -5.08 -0.33 21.18
CA CYS A 469 -5.17 -0.13 22.63
C CYS A 469 -5.55 1.29 23.02
N ARG A 470 -4.91 2.31 22.43
CA ARG A 470 -5.18 3.73 22.72
C ARG A 470 -6.55 4.15 22.23
N SER A 471 -6.91 3.78 21.00
CA SER A 471 -8.14 4.23 20.36
C SER A 471 -9.37 3.64 21.03
N LEU A 472 -9.32 2.38 21.43
CA LEU A 472 -10.44 1.74 22.11
C LEU A 472 -10.38 1.86 23.64
N ASP A 473 -9.31 2.44 24.19
CA ASP A 473 -9.01 2.48 25.63
C ASP A 473 -9.10 1.08 26.27
N LEU A 474 -8.36 0.13 25.69
CA LEU A 474 -8.45 -1.28 26.07
C LEU A 474 -7.83 -1.52 27.46
N VAL A 475 -8.53 -2.32 28.26
CA VAL A 475 -8.06 -2.84 29.54
C VAL A 475 -7.96 -4.37 29.49
N ALA A 476 -7.16 -4.95 30.38
CA ALA A 476 -7.11 -6.41 30.52
C ALA A 476 -8.49 -7.00 30.81
N PHE A 477 -8.87 -8.10 30.15
CA PHE A 477 -10.19 -8.72 30.26
C PHE A 477 -11.37 -7.77 29.94
N ASP A 478 -11.17 -6.83 29.02
CA ASP A 478 -12.22 -5.88 28.61
C ASP A 478 -13.51 -6.63 28.25
N ARG A 479 -14.57 -6.36 29.00
CA ARG A 479 -15.86 -7.08 28.90
C ARG A 479 -16.54 -6.89 27.55
N ARG A 480 -16.14 -5.90 26.76
CA ARG A 480 -16.65 -5.68 25.41
C ARG A 480 -16.21 -6.79 24.44
N TYR A 481 -15.02 -7.36 24.66
CA TYR A 481 -14.36 -8.24 23.69
C TYR A 481 -13.87 -9.57 24.32
N SER A 482 -13.43 -9.57 25.57
CA SER A 482 -12.88 -10.75 26.25
C SER A 482 -13.96 -11.79 26.55
N THR A 483 -13.59 -13.05 26.35
CA THR A 483 -14.36 -14.21 26.81
C THR A 483 -13.95 -14.67 28.21
N LYS A 484 -12.78 -14.23 28.69
CA LYS A 484 -12.25 -14.53 30.02
C LYS A 484 -12.69 -13.47 31.03
N LYS A 485 -12.86 -13.88 32.29
CA LYS A 485 -13.19 -12.97 33.39
C LYS A 485 -11.92 -12.66 34.18
N PRO A 486 -11.77 -11.42 34.68
CA PRO A 486 -10.67 -11.09 35.56
C PRO A 486 -10.72 -11.97 36.83
N PRO A 487 -9.56 -12.40 37.36
CA PRO A 487 -9.48 -13.37 38.44
C PRO A 487 -10.08 -12.92 39.79
N VAL A 488 -10.47 -11.64 39.95
CA VAL A 488 -11.00 -11.11 41.23
C VAL A 488 -12.32 -10.36 41.03
N LYS A 489 -13.39 -10.84 41.68
CA LYS A 489 -14.67 -10.12 41.84
C LYS A 489 -14.48 -8.92 42.77
N GLY A 490 -14.14 -7.76 42.22
CA GLY A 490 -14.35 -6.48 42.90
C GLY A 490 -13.19 -5.50 42.81
N ARG A 491 -13.29 -4.57 41.85
CA ARG A 491 -13.04 -3.11 41.98
C ARG A 491 -13.11 -2.49 40.59
N ARG A 492 -14.28 -1.91 40.27
CA ARG A 492 -14.62 -1.32 38.96
C ARG A 492 -13.90 0.00 38.61
N LYS A 493 -12.90 0.45 39.39
CA LYS A 493 -12.43 1.84 39.26
C LYS A 493 -10.97 2.07 38.89
N ASN A 494 -10.08 1.08 38.90
CA ASN A 494 -8.67 1.26 38.51
C ASN A 494 -8.07 -0.04 37.92
N GLU A 495 -8.61 -0.57 36.83
CA GLU A 495 -7.90 -1.60 36.06
C GLU A 495 -6.92 -0.87 35.11
N PRO A 496 -5.60 -1.16 35.17
CA PRO A 496 -4.63 -0.45 34.33
C PRO A 496 -4.92 -0.70 32.85
N ARG A 497 -4.66 0.31 32.01
CA ARG A 497 -4.75 0.17 30.55
C ARG A 497 -3.86 -0.98 30.11
N LEU A 498 -4.22 -1.61 29.00
CA LEU A 498 -3.46 -2.73 28.47
C LEU A 498 -1.98 -2.36 28.20
N LEU A 499 -1.70 -1.09 27.92
CA LEU A 499 -0.35 -0.56 27.72
C LEU A 499 0.43 -0.30 29.01
N ASP A 500 -0.24 -0.21 30.15
CA ASP A 500 0.37 0.11 31.45
C ASP A 500 0.65 -1.17 32.27
N ASN A 501 0.39 -2.35 31.70
CA ASN A 501 0.60 -3.62 32.38
C ASN A 501 2.05 -4.10 32.23
N PRO A 502 2.83 -4.22 33.33
CA PRO A 502 4.24 -4.60 33.27
C PRO A 502 4.49 -6.06 32.87
N ARG A 503 3.45 -6.87 32.62
CA ARG A 503 3.55 -8.26 32.18
C ARG A 503 3.34 -8.48 30.67
N LEU A 504 3.08 -7.42 29.89
CA LEU A 504 2.65 -7.51 28.48
C LEU A 504 3.71 -7.18 27.45
#